data_AF-A0A9E2H500-F1
#
_entry.id   AF-A0A9E2H500-F1
#
_cell.length_a   1.000
_cell.length_b   1.000
_cell.length_c   1.000
_cell.angle_alpha   90.00
_cell.angle_beta   90.00
_cell.angle_gamma   90.00
#
_symmetry.space_group_name_H-M   'P 1'
#
loop_
_entity.id
_entity.type
_entity.pdbx_description
1 polymer ?
#
loop_
_entity_poly.entity_id
_entity_poly.type
_entity_poly.pdbx_seq_one_letter_code
_entity_poly.pdbx_strand_id
1 'polypeptide(L)'
;MAVVVVYLSYTFISRQIPAKPQETPSLVADTTRKIIQIEVLNGCGIKGPASKFRVFLLTHGFDVVDVRNYKSFDLKETLVIDRIGNLSNVNEVAKSLGVSEKNVIQQINPDYFVAVSVVIGKDYNQLKPMM
;
A
#
# COMPACT_ATOMS: atom_id res chain seq x y z
N MET A 1 9.32 56.39 -18.59
CA MET A 1 10.32 55.65 -17.79
C MET A 1 9.99 55.60 -16.30
N ALA A 2 9.68 56.72 -15.63
CA ALA A 2 9.39 56.74 -14.18
C ALA A 2 8.21 55.86 -13.73
N VAL A 3 7.12 55.80 -14.50
CA VAL A 3 5.92 55.00 -14.16
C VAL A 3 6.20 53.49 -14.16
N VAL A 4 7.07 53.03 -15.07
CA VAL A 4 7.46 51.61 -15.17
C VAL A 4 8.31 51.22 -13.96
N VAL A 5 9.20 52.10 -13.51
CA VAL A 5 10.05 51.85 -12.33
C VAL A 5 9.19 51.74 -11.06
N VAL A 6 8.16 52.58 -10.91
CA VAL A 6 7.22 52.51 -9.78
C VAL A 6 6.37 51.24 -9.83
N TYR A 7 5.92 50.83 -11.02
CA TYR A 7 5.15 49.60 -11.16
C TYR A 7 6.00 48.35 -10.85
N LEU A 8 7.23 48.30 -11.35
CA LEU A 8 8.16 47.19 -11.10
C LEU A 8 8.55 47.12 -9.61
N SER A 9 8.80 48.26 -8.96
CA SER A 9 9.09 48.27 -7.52
C SER A 9 7.89 47.85 -6.67
N TYR A 10 6.67 48.22 -7.06
CA TYR A 10 5.45 47.78 -6.40
C TYR A 10 5.25 46.25 -6.48
N THR A 11 5.45 45.65 -7.66
CA THR A 11 5.35 44.19 -7.83
C THR A 11 6.44 43.39 -7.10
N PHE A 12 7.60 44.01 -6.88
CA PHE A 12 8.70 43.39 -6.15
C PHE A 12 8.42 43.36 -4.64
N ILE A 13 7.91 44.47 -4.08
CA ILE A 13 7.54 44.56 -2.66
C ILE A 13 6.35 43.65 -2.35
N SER A 14 5.35 43.56 -3.24
CA SER A 14 4.19 42.69 -3.04
C SER A 14 4.53 41.20 -3.08
N ARG A 15 5.66 40.80 -3.68
CA ARG A 15 6.15 39.41 -3.69
C ARG A 15 6.95 39.03 -2.44
N GLN A 16 7.44 40.01 -1.69
CA GLN A 16 8.25 39.81 -0.49
C GLN A 16 7.44 39.86 0.81
N ILE A 17 6.11 40.02 0.74
CA ILE A 17 5.23 39.80 1.89
C ILE A 17 5.03 38.28 1.99
N PRO A 18 5.66 37.57 2.95
CA PRO A 18 5.29 36.19 3.19
C PRO A 18 3.81 36.22 3.59
N ALA A 19 2.96 35.53 2.83
CA ALA A 19 1.63 35.21 3.31
C ALA A 19 1.86 34.48 4.64
N LYS A 20 1.60 35.18 5.76
CA LYS A 20 1.67 34.63 7.10
C LYS A 20 0.89 33.32 7.05
N PRO A 21 1.49 32.16 7.37
CA PRO A 21 0.74 30.91 7.39
C PRO A 21 -0.45 31.12 8.32
N GLN A 22 -1.65 31.18 7.74
CA GLN A 22 -2.86 31.06 8.52
C GLN A 22 -2.87 29.61 8.96
N GLU A 23 -2.39 29.36 10.18
CA GLU A 23 -2.73 28.16 10.94
C GLU A 23 -4.24 28.21 11.20
N THR A 24 -5.03 27.89 10.18
CA THR A 24 -6.36 27.32 10.43
C THR A 24 -6.12 26.02 11.19
N PRO A 25 -6.71 25.83 12.39
CA PRO A 25 -6.69 24.54 13.05
C PRO A 25 -7.39 23.56 12.11
N SER A 26 -6.63 22.78 11.35
CA SER A 26 -7.17 21.71 10.54
C SER A 26 -7.62 20.60 11.49
N LEU A 27 -8.83 20.78 12.02
CA LEU A 27 -9.67 19.71 12.58
C LEU A 27 -10.18 18.75 11.50
N VAL A 28 -9.66 18.84 10.27
CA VAL A 28 -9.74 17.75 9.31
C VAL A 28 -8.58 16.81 9.65
N ALA A 29 -8.81 15.96 10.65
CA ALA A 29 -8.09 14.70 10.69
C ALA A 29 -8.14 14.14 9.26
N ASP A 30 -6.99 13.84 8.69
CA ASP A 30 -6.87 13.19 7.40
C ASP A 30 -7.55 11.81 7.52
N THR A 31 -8.87 11.78 7.33
CA THR A 31 -9.70 10.56 7.36
C THR A 31 -9.58 9.79 6.06
N THR A 32 -8.63 10.15 5.19
CA THR A 32 -8.30 9.36 4.01
C THR A 32 -7.62 8.08 4.49
N ARG A 33 -8.43 7.05 4.83
CA ARG A 33 -7.90 5.70 5.08
C ARG A 33 -7.05 5.33 3.86
N LYS A 34 -5.73 5.29 4.06
CA LYS A 34 -4.79 4.95 3.01
C LYS A 34 -5.04 3.49 2.62
N ILE A 35 -5.60 3.27 1.43
CA ILE A 35 -5.89 1.93 0.94
C ILE A 35 -4.57 1.17 0.82
N ILE A 36 -4.53 -0.05 1.39
CA ILE A 36 -3.32 -0.88 1.36
C ILE A 36 -3.22 -1.51 -0.02
N GLN A 37 -2.14 -1.18 -0.73
CA GLN A 37 -1.82 -1.75 -2.04
C GLN A 37 -1.08 -3.07 -1.88
N ILE A 38 -1.59 -4.10 -2.56
CA ILE A 38 -1.18 -5.49 -2.43
C ILE A 38 -0.86 -6.07 -3.79
N GLU A 39 0.21 -6.86 -3.88
CA GLU A 39 0.40 -7.83 -4.97
C GLU A 39 0.12 -9.25 -4.49
N VAL A 40 -0.40 -10.10 -5.38
CA VAL A 40 -0.64 -11.52 -5.10
C VAL A 40 0.29 -12.37 -5.95
N LEU A 41 1.13 -13.17 -5.29
CA LEU A 41 2.13 -14.03 -5.90
C LEU A 41 1.75 -15.50 -5.74
N ASN A 42 1.61 -16.22 -6.86
CA ASN A 42 1.35 -17.65 -6.84
C ASN A 42 2.63 -18.45 -6.58
N GLY A 43 2.83 -18.93 -5.36
CA GLY A 43 3.93 -19.80 -4.97
C GLY A 43 3.54 -21.27 -4.76
N CYS A 44 2.30 -21.65 -5.06
CA CYS A 44 1.78 -23.01 -4.82
C CYS A 44 1.85 -23.91 -6.05
N GLY A 45 2.06 -23.34 -7.24
CA GLY A 45 2.15 -24.07 -8.51
C GLY A 45 0.81 -24.50 -9.12
N ILE A 46 -0.31 -24.10 -8.51
CA ILE A 46 -1.67 -24.45 -8.96
C ILE A 46 -2.31 -23.23 -9.61
N LYS A 47 -3.03 -23.43 -10.72
CA LYS A 47 -3.81 -22.37 -11.38
C LYS A 47 -5.12 -22.13 -10.62
N GLY A 48 -5.48 -20.86 -10.42
CA GLY A 48 -6.77 -20.47 -9.83
C GLY A 48 -6.72 -19.86 -8.43
N PRO A 49 -5.96 -20.38 -7.44
CA PRO A 49 -5.93 -19.83 -6.08
C PRO A 49 -5.62 -18.33 -6.04
N ALA A 50 -4.63 -17.86 -6.80
CA ALA A 50 -4.28 -16.44 -6.85
C ALA A 50 -5.43 -15.53 -7.31
N SER A 51 -6.25 -15.98 -8.26
CA SER A 51 -7.41 -15.23 -8.72
C SER A 51 -8.49 -15.13 -7.64
N LYS A 52 -8.72 -16.22 -6.89
CA LYS A 52 -9.68 -16.21 -5.76
C LYS A 52 -9.19 -15.32 -4.62
N PHE A 53 -7.91 -15.38 -4.28
CA PHE A 53 -7.29 -14.49 -3.29
C PHE A 53 -7.42 -13.02 -3.70
N ARG A 54 -7.17 -12.69 -4.98
CA ARG A 54 -7.40 -11.35 -5.51
C ARG A 54 -8.83 -10.88 -5.27
N VAL A 55 -9.82 -11.68 -5.67
CA VAL A 55 -11.24 -11.34 -5.49
C VAL A 55 -11.55 -11.11 -4.01
N PHE A 56 -11.12 -12.01 -3.13
CA PHE A 56 -11.31 -11.89 -1.70
C PHE A 56 -10.70 -10.59 -1.14
N LEU A 57 -9.45 -10.26 -1.50
CA LEU A 57 -8.80 -9.05 -1.00
C LEU A 57 -9.51 -7.78 -1.47
N LEU A 58 -9.96 -7.74 -2.73
CA LEU A 58 -10.72 -6.61 -3.26
C LEU A 58 -12.05 -6.42 -2.51
N THR A 59 -12.78 -7.51 -2.21
CA THR A 59 -14.05 -7.41 -1.47
C THR A 59 -13.86 -7.02 0.00
N HIS A 60 -12.64 -7.13 0.54
CA HIS A 60 -12.27 -6.72 1.90
C HIS A 60 -11.67 -5.30 1.96
N GLY A 61 -11.69 -4.55 0.87
CA GLY A 61 -11.27 -3.13 0.86
C GLY A 61 -9.79 -2.90 0.63
N PHE A 62 -9.04 -3.92 0.19
CA PHE A 62 -7.65 -3.77 -0.24
C PHE A 62 -7.57 -3.45 -1.74
N ASP A 63 -6.50 -2.79 -2.16
CA ASP A 63 -6.22 -2.51 -3.57
C ASP A 63 -5.22 -3.55 -4.10
N VAL A 64 -5.69 -4.49 -4.92
CA VAL A 64 -4.83 -5.51 -5.53
C VAL A 64 -4.33 -5.01 -6.87
N VAL A 65 -3.07 -4.56 -6.89
CA VAL A 65 -2.47 -3.90 -8.07
C VAL A 65 -1.92 -4.90 -9.09
N ASP A 66 -1.48 -6.08 -8.65
CA ASP A 66 -0.91 -7.11 -9.54
C ASP A 66 -1.15 -8.53 -9.03
N VAL A 67 -1.25 -9.47 -9.98
CA VAL A 67 -1.31 -10.92 -9.73
C VAL A 67 -0.39 -11.66 -10.69
N ARG A 68 0.58 -12.37 -10.15
CA ARG A 68 1.66 -13.00 -10.93
C ARG A 68 2.20 -14.25 -10.26
N ASN A 69 3.10 -14.97 -10.93
CA ASN A 69 3.76 -16.13 -10.34
C ASN A 69 4.89 -15.70 -9.40
N TYR A 70 5.08 -16.46 -8.32
CA TYR A 70 6.25 -16.33 -7.47
C TYR A 70 7.48 -16.94 -8.15
N LYS A 71 8.68 -16.63 -7.64
CA LYS A 71 9.95 -17.12 -8.18
C LYS A 71 10.10 -18.64 -8.09
N SER A 72 9.37 -19.30 -7.19
CA SER A 72 9.33 -20.74 -7.02
C SER A 72 7.91 -21.22 -6.68
N PHE A 73 7.65 -22.52 -6.85
CA PHE A 73 6.34 -23.13 -6.58
C PHE A 73 6.33 -24.10 -5.38
N ASP A 74 7.39 -24.04 -4.56
CA ASP A 74 7.62 -24.97 -3.46
C ASP A 74 7.29 -24.41 -2.08
N LEU A 75 6.61 -23.25 -2.02
CA LEU A 75 6.19 -22.68 -0.75
C LEU A 75 5.15 -23.60 -0.09
N LYS A 76 5.49 -24.11 1.10
CA LYS A 76 4.59 -24.95 1.88
C LYS A 76 3.48 -24.12 2.53
N GLU A 77 3.87 -23.00 3.13
CA GLU A 77 2.95 -22.10 3.82
C GLU A 77 2.86 -20.74 3.10
N THR A 78 1.70 -20.09 3.21
CA THR A 78 1.43 -18.78 2.64
C THR A 78 2.12 -17.71 3.47
N LEU A 79 2.81 -16.78 2.81
CA LEU A 79 3.54 -15.69 3.45
C LEU A 79 2.88 -14.34 3.16
N VAL A 80 2.93 -13.44 4.12
CA VAL A 80 2.54 -12.03 3.95
C VAL A 80 3.76 -11.17 4.25
N ILE A 81 4.21 -10.42 3.24
CA ILE A 81 5.48 -9.71 3.26
C ILE A 81 5.22 -8.21 3.36
N ASP A 82 5.73 -7.56 4.39
CA ASP A 82 5.77 -6.10 4.52
C ASP A 82 6.92 -5.53 3.66
N ARG A 83 6.57 -4.64 2.72
CA ARG A 83 7.52 -3.99 1.80
C ARG A 83 7.91 -2.57 2.20
N ILE A 84 7.16 -1.93 3.08
CA ILE A 84 7.31 -0.50 3.41
C ILE A 84 7.61 -0.23 4.88
N GLY A 85 7.69 -1.27 5.72
CA GLY A 85 7.96 -1.11 7.14
C GLY A 85 6.72 -0.90 8.00
N ASN A 86 5.51 -1.12 7.46
CA ASN A 86 4.25 -0.88 8.17
C ASN A 86 3.64 -2.20 8.66
N LEU A 87 3.98 -2.56 9.91
CA LEU A 87 3.46 -3.77 10.55
C LEU A 87 1.94 -3.75 10.77
N SER A 88 1.31 -2.57 10.88
CA SER A 88 -0.15 -2.51 11.01
C SER A 88 -0.82 -3.05 9.74
N ASN A 89 -0.36 -2.59 8.57
CA ASN A 89 -0.93 -2.96 7.27
C ASN A 89 -0.75 -4.45 6.99
N VAL A 90 0.45 -5.00 7.20
CA VAL A 90 0.74 -6.41 6.93
C VAL A 90 -0.06 -7.34 7.85
N ASN A 91 -0.23 -6.96 9.12
CA ASN A 91 -1.00 -7.74 10.09
C ASN A 91 -2.51 -7.69 9.78
N GLU A 92 -3.01 -6.56 9.29
CA GLU A 92 -4.39 -6.46 8.82
C GLU A 92 -4.66 -7.42 7.65
N VAL A 93 -3.76 -7.46 6.67
CA VAL A 93 -3.84 -8.38 5.53
C VAL A 93 -3.76 -9.85 5.99
N ALA A 94 -2.79 -10.17 6.87
CA ALA A 94 -2.64 -11.54 7.38
C ALA A 94 -3.87 -12.03 8.14
N LYS A 95 -4.43 -11.19 9.02
CA LYS A 95 -5.67 -11.49 9.77
C LYS A 95 -6.87 -11.66 8.84
N SER A 96 -6.97 -10.83 7.80
CA SER A 96 -8.03 -10.93 6.79
C SER A 96 -7.97 -12.26 6.03
N LEU A 97 -6.76 -12.74 5.71
CA LEU A 97 -6.55 -14.02 5.02
C LEU A 97 -6.60 -15.25 5.93
N GLY A 98 -6.45 -15.08 7.25
CA GLY A 98 -6.30 -16.19 8.20
C GLY A 98 -4.90 -16.77 8.24
N VAL A 99 -3.89 -16.01 7.81
CA VAL A 99 -2.48 -16.40 7.86
C VAL A 99 -1.94 -16.18 9.27
N SER A 100 -1.17 -17.14 9.78
CA SER A 100 -0.55 -17.04 11.10
C SER A 100 0.51 -15.93 11.15
N GLU A 101 0.63 -15.25 12.30
CA GLU A 101 1.63 -14.19 12.52
C GLU A 101 3.07 -14.68 12.31
N LYS A 102 3.34 -15.99 12.50
CA LYS A 102 4.66 -16.60 12.20
C LYS A 102 5.06 -16.50 10.72
N ASN A 103 4.08 -16.32 9.83
CA ASN A 103 4.24 -16.25 8.38
C ASN A 103 4.16 -14.80 7.86
N VAL A 104 4.14 -13.84 8.77
CA VAL A 104 4.33 -12.42 8.48
C VAL A 104 5.82 -12.12 8.55
N ILE A 105 6.39 -11.64 7.45
CA ILE A 105 7.80 -11.29 7.38
C ILE A 105 7.98 -9.87 6.84
N GLN A 106 9.12 -9.26 7.15
CA GLN A 106 9.46 -7.94 6.66
C GLN A 106 10.62 -8.03 5.67
N GLN A 107 10.42 -7.46 4.48
CA GLN A 107 11.43 -7.32 3.44
C GLN A 107 11.27 -5.95 2.79
N ILE A 108 11.74 -4.93 3.52
CA ILE A 108 11.62 -3.53 3.10
C ILE A 108 12.37 -3.33 1.79
N ASN A 109 11.67 -2.81 0.79
CA ASN A 109 12.27 -2.41 -0.47
C ASN A 109 11.57 -1.15 -0.98
N PRO A 110 12.21 0.03 -0.92
CA PRO A 110 11.59 1.28 -1.35
C PRO A 110 11.30 1.34 -2.86
N ASP A 111 11.92 0.46 -3.66
CA ASP A 111 11.66 0.36 -5.10
C ASP A 111 10.40 -0.47 -5.42
N TYR A 112 9.81 -1.14 -4.42
CA TYR A 112 8.54 -1.86 -4.59
C TYR A 112 7.36 -0.90 -4.51
N PHE A 113 6.51 -0.92 -5.53
CA PHE A 113 5.33 -0.05 -5.63
C PHE A 113 4.14 -0.51 -4.77
N VAL A 114 4.28 -1.56 -3.97
CA VAL A 114 3.22 -2.12 -3.11
C VAL A 114 3.61 -2.06 -1.65
N ALA A 115 2.61 -1.94 -0.77
CA ALA A 115 2.83 -2.00 0.67
C ALA A 115 3.03 -3.43 1.16
N VAL A 116 2.30 -4.39 0.58
CA VAL A 116 2.27 -5.79 1.03
C VAL A 116 2.34 -6.74 -0.18
N SER A 117 3.12 -7.81 -0.05
CA SER A 117 3.08 -8.95 -0.99
C SER A 117 2.46 -10.17 -0.31
N VAL A 118 1.45 -10.78 -0.93
CA VAL A 118 0.86 -12.05 -0.46
C VAL A 118 1.40 -13.17 -1.33
N VAL A 119 2.21 -14.08 -0.77
CA VAL A 119 2.77 -15.22 -1.50
C VAL A 119 2.02 -16.49 -1.11
N ILE A 120 1.21 -17.00 -2.02
CA ILE A 120 0.32 -18.14 -1.77
C ILE A 120 1.12 -19.44 -1.76
N GLY A 121 1.09 -20.15 -0.64
CA GLY A 121 1.70 -21.46 -0.45
C GLY A 121 0.73 -22.62 -0.70
N LYS A 122 1.21 -23.85 -0.51
CA LYS A 122 0.43 -25.09 -0.67
C LYS A 122 -0.69 -25.25 0.38
N ASP A 123 -0.64 -24.49 1.46
CA ASP A 123 -1.67 -24.37 2.50
C ASP A 123 -2.89 -23.52 2.11
N TYR A 124 -2.95 -22.97 0.89
CA TYR A 124 -4.01 -22.04 0.45
C TYR A 124 -5.45 -22.51 0.72
N ASN A 125 -5.71 -23.82 0.67
CA ASN A 125 -7.03 -24.41 0.95
C ASN A 125 -7.48 -24.30 2.42
N GLN A 126 -6.57 -23.96 3.33
CA GLN A 126 -6.84 -23.77 4.76
C GLN A 126 -7.12 -22.31 5.12
N LEU A 127 -7.01 -21.40 4.14
CA LEU A 127 -7.16 -19.96 4.33
C LEU A 127 -8.56 -19.49 3.95
N LYS A 128 -8.97 -18.37 4.54
CA LYS A 128 -10.31 -17.79 4.39
C LYS A 128 -10.80 -17.62 2.94
N PRO A 129 -9.96 -17.26 1.96
CA PRO A 129 -10.42 -17.15 0.57
C PRO A 129 -10.90 -18.46 -0.08
N MET A 130 -10.56 -19.62 0.50
CA MET A 130 -10.92 -20.95 -0.01
C MET A 130 -12.05 -21.65 0.79
N MET A 131 -12.45 -21.08 1.93
CA MET A 131 -13.47 -21.66 2.81
C MET A 131 -14.89 -21.27 2.41
#